data_AF-A0A3A4KAF2-F1
#
_entry.id   AF-A0A3A4KAF2-F1
#
_cell.length_a   1.000
_cell.length_b   1.000
_cell.length_c   1.000
_cell.angle_alpha   90.00
_cell.angle_beta   90.00
_cell.angle_gamma   90.00
#
_symmetry.space_group_name_H-M   'P 1'
#
loop_
_entity.id
_entity.type
_entity.pdbx_description
1 polymer ?
#
loop_
_entity_poly.entity_id
_entity_poly.type
_entity_poly.pdbx_seq_one_letter_code
_entity_poly.pdbx_strand_id
1 'polypeptide(L)'
;MSVLRRVIVLAAALTIPLVALPAANAAPGAADPQPAHSGDIPSQPASTNELIEAYQGAIERLRSFGMNPFLYPTASAFCVGGSTLGLAPALGVAMPGPWPKTTLAIPGLDLTAAKAGQTLFTFVPYGLGPDSANTSGMRVAWVNLGTGRSGIAEMGPLGDIVRAMIPPSVPAEIRPAAEQAIQQFFFAALPVGGVRAVPVDTGSGTVLAAVYGTVDNGGKSCFFLPTVGITAVA
;
A
#
# COMPACT_ATOMS: atom_id res chain seq x y z
N MET A 1 42.14 28.10 -45.14
CA MET A 1 43.10 29.14 -45.57
C MET A 1 42.70 30.47 -44.93
N SER A 2 43.60 31.01 -44.11
CA SER A 2 43.77 32.42 -43.65
C SER A 2 42.56 33.18 -43.07
N VAL A 3 42.43 33.33 -41.74
CA VAL A 3 43.09 34.30 -40.82
C VAL A 3 42.64 35.75 -41.07
N LEU A 4 41.95 36.39 -40.11
CA LEU A 4 42.30 37.74 -39.60
C LEU A 4 41.46 38.23 -38.39
N ARG A 5 42.18 38.52 -37.28
CA ARG A 5 42.12 39.71 -36.38
C ARG A 5 40.80 40.11 -35.68
N ARG A 6 40.65 39.94 -34.36
CA ARG A 6 41.13 40.78 -33.22
C ARG A 6 40.74 42.27 -33.28
N VAL A 7 39.87 42.69 -32.36
CA VAL A 7 39.79 44.06 -31.80
C VAL A 7 39.68 43.96 -30.26
N ILE A 8 40.35 44.90 -29.59
CA ILE A 8 40.79 44.92 -28.18
C ILE A 8 40.02 46.02 -27.41
N VAL A 9 39.58 45.68 -26.19
CA VAL A 9 39.58 46.40 -24.88
C VAL A 9 39.46 47.95 -24.82
N LEU A 10 38.56 48.45 -23.95
CA LEU A 10 38.76 49.41 -22.80
C LEU A 10 37.37 49.94 -22.34
N ALA A 11 36.84 49.68 -21.13
CA ALA A 11 37.19 50.11 -19.75
C ALA A 11 36.65 51.51 -19.33
N ALA A 12 35.76 51.54 -18.33
CA ALA A 12 35.50 52.64 -17.39
C ALA A 12 34.42 52.19 -16.36
N ALA A 13 34.32 52.60 -15.10
CA ALA A 13 35.19 53.16 -14.05
C ALA A 13 34.26 53.36 -12.81
N LEU A 14 34.85 53.60 -11.61
CA LEU A 14 34.28 54.03 -10.31
C LEU A 14 33.99 52.89 -9.29
N THR A 15 34.86 52.57 -8.31
CA THR A 15 35.19 53.27 -7.03
C THR A 15 33.95 53.52 -6.15
N ILE A 16 33.80 53.06 -4.90
CA ILE A 16 34.60 53.28 -3.65
C ILE A 16 34.13 52.24 -2.58
N PRO A 17 34.96 51.86 -1.57
CA PRO A 17 34.73 50.72 -0.66
C PRO A 17 34.02 51.12 0.66
N LEU A 18 33.47 50.15 1.41
CA LEU A 18 33.21 50.33 2.84
C LEU A 18 33.17 48.98 3.61
N VAL A 19 34.23 48.76 4.39
CA VAL A 19 34.27 48.29 5.79
C VAL A 19 33.20 47.30 6.27
N ALA A 20 33.67 46.13 6.71
CA ALA A 20 32.94 45.12 7.47
C ALA A 20 32.56 45.58 8.88
N LEU A 21 31.43 45.09 9.42
CA LEU A 21 31.15 44.78 10.84
C LEU A 21 29.82 43.96 10.92
N PRO A 22 29.53 43.27 12.04
CA PRO A 22 28.98 41.90 12.09
C PRO A 22 27.50 41.84 12.50
N ALA A 23 26.84 40.69 12.33
CA ALA A 23 25.60 40.40 13.03
C ALA A 23 25.39 38.90 13.26
N ALA A 24 25.13 38.57 14.52
CA ALA A 24 24.79 37.25 15.03
C ALA A 24 23.27 37.00 15.01
N ASN A 25 22.93 35.71 14.87
CA ASN A 25 21.75 34.95 15.33
C ASN A 25 20.28 35.36 15.04
N ALA A 26 19.56 34.30 14.62
CA ALA A 26 18.17 33.89 14.91
C ALA A 26 17.03 34.18 13.90
N ALA A 27 16.71 33.12 13.11
CA ALA A 27 15.41 32.51 12.71
C ALA A 27 14.17 33.37 12.30
N PRO A 28 13.12 32.82 11.65
CA PRO A 28 12.90 31.47 11.11
C PRO A 28 12.52 31.46 9.60
N GLY A 29 12.96 30.43 8.86
CA GLY A 29 12.49 30.15 7.49
C GLY A 29 11.74 28.82 7.48
N ALA A 30 10.48 28.86 7.03
CA ALA A 30 9.58 27.72 6.92
C ALA A 30 10.21 26.59 6.07
N ALA A 31 10.22 25.38 6.63
CA ALA A 31 10.60 24.16 5.93
C ALA A 31 9.35 23.46 5.39
N ASP A 32 9.33 23.21 4.08
CA ASP A 32 8.43 22.25 3.45
C ASP A 32 8.64 20.85 4.06
N PRO A 33 7.58 20.05 4.31
CA PRO A 33 7.74 18.67 4.75
C PRO A 33 8.10 17.78 3.55
N GLN A 34 9.39 17.61 3.31
CA GLN A 34 9.92 16.54 2.47
C GLN A 34 10.07 15.27 3.35
N PRO A 35 9.53 14.10 2.97
CA PRO A 35 9.74 12.88 3.73
C PRO A 35 11.21 12.46 3.63
N ALA A 36 11.98 12.71 4.69
CA ALA A 36 13.34 12.24 4.82
C ALA A 36 13.35 10.74 5.15
N HIS A 37 13.60 9.90 4.16
CA HIS A 37 14.13 8.55 4.37
C HIS A 37 15.63 8.57 4.15
N SER A 38 16.36 8.96 5.19
CA SER A 38 17.78 8.65 5.43
C SER A 38 18.15 9.23 6.80
N GLY A 39 17.88 8.47 7.85
CA GLY A 39 18.46 8.70 9.16
C GLY A 39 19.18 7.44 9.57
N ASP A 40 20.51 7.52 9.73
CA ASP A 40 21.27 6.56 10.51
C ASP A 40 20.65 6.50 11.91
N ILE A 41 19.80 5.49 12.15
CA ILE A 41 19.33 5.18 13.49
C ILE A 41 20.43 4.33 14.14
N PRO A 42 21.01 4.75 15.28
CA PRO A 42 21.80 3.85 16.10
C PRO A 42 20.93 2.63 16.40
N SER A 43 21.24 1.50 15.78
CA SER A 43 20.42 0.30 15.84
C SER A 43 20.71 -0.40 17.17
N GLN A 44 20.21 0.17 18.27
CA GLN A 44 19.98 -0.66 19.44
C GLN A 44 18.93 -1.70 19.04
N PRO A 45 19.20 -3.00 19.21
CA PRO A 45 18.20 -4.02 18.91
C PRO A 45 16.99 -3.73 19.80
N ALA A 46 15.85 -3.44 19.16
CA ALA A 46 14.59 -3.28 19.87
C ALA A 46 14.38 -4.53 20.73
N SER A 47 14.09 -4.31 22.01
CA SER A 47 13.69 -5.38 22.92
C SER A 47 12.45 -6.08 22.37
N THR A 48 12.25 -7.35 22.76
CA THR A 48 11.07 -8.11 22.36
C THR A 48 9.77 -7.37 22.70
N ASN A 49 9.73 -6.64 23.82
CA ASN A 49 8.56 -5.85 24.22
C ASN A 49 8.32 -4.66 23.28
N GLU A 50 9.36 -3.92 22.90
CA GLU A 50 9.24 -2.81 21.95
C GLU A 50 8.77 -3.29 20.56
N LEU A 51 9.22 -4.47 20.12
CA LEU A 51 8.75 -5.08 18.87
C LEU A 51 7.27 -5.49 18.94
N ILE A 52 6.84 -6.05 20.06
CA ILE A 52 5.43 -6.42 20.29
C ILE A 52 4.54 -5.16 20.34
N GLU A 53 4.96 -4.12 21.06
CA GLU A 53 4.23 -2.85 21.15
C GLU A 53 4.13 -2.16 19.79
N ALA A 54 5.23 -2.13 19.02
CA ALA A 54 5.22 -1.60 17.66
C ALA A 54 4.26 -2.36 16.74
N TYR A 55 4.23 -3.69 16.84
CA TYR A 55 3.30 -4.53 16.09
C TYR A 55 1.84 -4.28 16.48
N GLN A 56 1.53 -4.28 17.79
CA GLN A 56 0.18 -4.01 18.28
C GLN A 56 -0.30 -2.61 17.89
N GLY A 57 0.57 -1.60 17.99
CA GLY A 57 0.27 -0.24 17.54
C GLY A 57 0.05 -0.13 16.03
N ALA A 58 0.68 -0.99 15.22
CA ALA A 58 0.39 -1.07 13.79
C ALA A 58 -0.99 -1.71 13.52
N ILE A 59 -1.31 -2.82 14.21
CA ILE A 59 -2.61 -3.48 14.11
C ILE A 59 -3.76 -2.54 14.52
N GLU A 60 -3.59 -1.79 15.60
CA GLU A 60 -4.62 -0.87 16.07
C GLU A 60 -4.82 0.31 15.11
N ARG A 61 -3.75 0.82 14.51
CA ARG A 61 -3.86 1.80 13.42
C ARG A 61 -4.63 1.23 12.23
N LEU A 62 -4.38 0.00 11.80
CA LEU A 62 -5.14 -0.63 10.71
C LEU A 62 -6.64 -0.70 11.06
N ARG A 63 -6.97 -1.10 12.28
CA ARG A 63 -8.36 -1.14 12.78
C ARG A 63 -9.02 0.22 12.79
N SER A 64 -8.29 1.30 13.10
CA SER A 64 -8.81 2.67 13.04
C SER A 64 -9.24 3.09 11.62
N PHE A 65 -8.64 2.49 10.59
CA PHE A 65 -9.03 2.67 9.19
C PHE A 65 -10.11 1.68 8.71
N GLY A 66 -10.71 0.92 9.63
CA GLY A 66 -11.73 -0.10 9.31
C GLY A 66 -11.16 -1.35 8.65
N MET A 67 -9.86 -1.61 8.79
CA MET A 67 -9.22 -2.84 8.36
C MET A 67 -9.08 -3.80 9.54
N ASN A 68 -9.54 -5.03 9.40
CA ASN A 68 -9.43 -6.09 10.40
C ASN A 68 -8.37 -7.11 9.96
N PRO A 69 -7.14 -7.02 10.48
CA PRO A 69 -6.10 -8.01 10.19
C PRO A 69 -6.52 -9.40 10.68
N PHE A 70 -6.05 -10.41 9.97
CA PHE A 70 -6.25 -11.80 10.36
C PHE A 70 -5.47 -12.13 11.63
N LEU A 71 -5.85 -13.21 12.30
CA LEU A 71 -5.38 -13.59 13.64
C LEU A 71 -3.87 -13.87 13.70
N TYR A 72 -3.27 -14.30 12.60
CA TYR A 72 -1.85 -14.60 12.51
C TYR A 72 -1.33 -14.43 11.07
N PRO A 73 -0.07 -14.04 10.87
CA PRO A 73 0.54 -14.00 9.53
C PRO A 73 0.67 -15.41 8.95
N THR A 74 0.83 -15.50 7.63
CA THR A 74 1.20 -16.74 6.94
C THR A 74 2.53 -16.56 6.21
N ALA A 75 3.11 -17.65 5.72
CA ALA A 75 4.32 -17.61 4.92
C ALA A 75 4.34 -18.73 3.88
N SER A 76 5.08 -18.49 2.79
CA SER A 76 5.42 -19.48 1.79
C SER A 76 6.90 -19.84 1.88
N ALA A 77 7.21 -21.13 2.01
CA ALA A 77 8.58 -21.62 1.97
C ALA A 77 9.11 -21.72 0.53
N PHE A 78 10.42 -21.56 0.38
CA PHE A 78 11.15 -21.65 -0.88
C PHE A 78 10.67 -20.67 -1.96
N CYS A 79 10.01 -19.59 -1.55
CA CYS A 79 9.40 -18.61 -2.43
C CYS A 79 10.36 -17.48 -2.83
N VAL A 80 11.18 -17.01 -1.90
CA VAL A 80 12.11 -15.88 -2.10
C VAL A 80 13.57 -16.30 -1.83
N GLY A 81 14.52 -15.54 -2.38
CA GLY A 81 15.95 -15.70 -2.05
C GLY A 81 16.31 -15.03 -0.72
N GLY A 82 17.53 -15.26 -0.23
CA GLY A 82 18.10 -14.51 0.91
C GLY A 82 18.01 -15.16 2.29
N SER A 83 17.38 -16.33 2.41
CA SER A 83 17.43 -17.17 3.63
C SER A 83 17.44 -18.66 3.28
N THR A 84 17.86 -19.51 4.22
CA THR A 84 17.94 -20.98 4.02
C THR A 84 16.61 -21.61 3.63
N LEU A 85 15.50 -21.07 4.14
CA LEU A 85 14.15 -21.57 3.84
C LEU A 85 13.39 -20.73 2.81
N GLY A 86 13.95 -19.60 2.36
CA GLY A 86 13.32 -18.74 1.36
C GLY A 86 11.89 -18.30 1.70
N LEU A 87 11.65 -17.93 2.96
CA LEU A 87 10.31 -17.60 3.47
C LEU A 87 9.81 -16.25 2.93
N ALA A 88 8.68 -16.26 2.24
CA ALA A 88 7.92 -15.06 1.91
C ALA A 88 6.77 -14.91 2.91
N PRO A 89 6.75 -13.89 3.80
CA PRO A 89 5.64 -13.68 4.71
C PRO A 89 4.46 -12.99 4.00
N ALA A 90 3.25 -13.17 4.53
CA ALA A 90 2.06 -12.50 4.06
C ALA A 90 1.03 -12.26 5.17
N LEU A 91 0.16 -11.27 4.93
CA LEU A 91 -0.93 -10.90 5.82
C LEU A 91 -2.28 -11.02 5.12
N GLY A 92 -3.28 -11.53 5.84
CA GLY A 92 -4.68 -11.44 5.48
C GLY A 92 -5.35 -10.25 6.16
N VAL A 93 -6.24 -9.56 5.45
CA VAL A 93 -7.00 -8.42 5.96
C VAL A 93 -8.44 -8.52 5.48
N ALA A 94 -9.40 -8.28 6.37
CA ALA A 94 -10.81 -8.13 6.05
C ALA A 94 -11.23 -6.67 6.22
N MET A 95 -11.95 -6.13 5.26
CA MET A 95 -12.48 -4.76 5.28
C MET A 95 -14.01 -4.84 5.15
N PRO A 96 -14.74 -4.85 6.28
CA PRO A 96 -16.20 -4.91 6.25
C PRO A 96 -16.76 -3.61 5.67
N GLY A 97 -17.69 -3.75 4.74
CA GLY A 97 -18.32 -2.62 4.08
C GLY A 97 -19.33 -1.90 4.98
N PRO A 98 -19.66 -0.63 4.67
CA PRO A 98 -19.07 0.18 3.60
C PRO A 98 -17.59 0.56 3.87
N TRP A 99 -16.70 0.28 2.92
CA TRP A 99 -15.26 0.57 3.01
C TRP A 99 -14.69 1.01 1.66
N PRO A 100 -13.78 2.00 1.59
CA PRO A 100 -13.29 2.80 2.72
C PRO A 100 -14.37 3.73 3.27
N LYS A 101 -14.26 4.06 4.56
CA LYS A 101 -15.14 5.04 5.22
C LYS A 101 -14.73 6.44 4.77
N THR A 102 -15.24 6.89 3.62
CA THR A 102 -14.98 8.24 3.12
C THR A 102 -16.06 9.20 3.63
N THR A 103 -15.66 10.41 4.02
CA THR A 103 -16.58 11.51 4.36
C THR A 103 -16.97 12.34 3.14
N LEU A 104 -16.31 12.10 2.01
CA LEU A 104 -16.50 12.80 0.75
C LEU A 104 -17.57 12.09 -0.09
N ALA A 105 -18.83 12.42 0.17
CA ALA A 105 -19.93 12.00 -0.69
C ALA A 105 -19.96 12.87 -1.95
N ILE A 106 -19.47 12.33 -3.08
CA ILE A 106 -19.66 12.94 -4.39
C ILE A 106 -21.01 12.44 -4.94
N PRO A 107 -21.99 13.31 -5.23
CA PRO A 107 -23.29 12.89 -5.72
C PRO A 107 -23.18 11.99 -6.96
N GLY A 108 -23.73 10.77 -6.88
CA GLY A 108 -23.71 9.78 -7.97
C GLY A 108 -22.43 8.95 -8.09
N LEU A 109 -21.47 9.09 -7.16
CA LEU A 109 -20.21 8.36 -7.17
C LEU A 109 -20.09 7.46 -5.92
N ASP A 110 -20.11 6.14 -6.13
CA ASP A 110 -19.80 5.17 -5.08
C ASP A 110 -18.31 4.83 -5.13
N LEU A 111 -17.57 5.31 -4.13
CA LEU A 111 -16.13 5.10 -3.98
C LEU A 111 -15.80 3.91 -3.06
N THR A 112 -16.80 3.11 -2.69
CA THR A 112 -16.58 1.96 -1.80
C THR A 112 -16.03 0.76 -2.58
N ALA A 113 -14.95 0.18 -2.06
CA ALA A 113 -14.42 -1.10 -2.52
C ALA A 113 -15.25 -2.28 -1.99
N ALA A 114 -15.83 -2.13 -0.80
CA ALA A 114 -16.81 -3.04 -0.22
C ALA A 114 -18.08 -2.27 0.13
N LYS A 115 -19.22 -2.74 -0.38
CA LYS A 115 -20.54 -2.17 -0.09
C LYS A 115 -21.10 -2.68 1.24
N ALA A 116 -22.19 -2.08 1.72
CA ALA A 116 -22.91 -2.61 2.88
C ALA A 116 -23.24 -4.10 2.71
N GLY A 117 -23.06 -4.90 3.77
CA GLY A 117 -23.19 -6.36 3.73
C GLY A 117 -22.08 -7.10 2.98
N GLN A 118 -21.12 -6.41 2.36
CA GLN A 118 -19.94 -7.04 1.76
C GLN A 118 -18.72 -6.96 2.67
N THR A 119 -17.77 -7.86 2.46
CA THR A 119 -16.42 -7.77 3.01
C THR A 119 -15.42 -7.83 1.87
N LEU A 120 -14.49 -6.86 1.81
CA LEU A 120 -13.31 -6.96 0.95
C LEU A 120 -12.24 -7.75 1.69
N PHE A 121 -11.93 -8.94 1.20
CA PHE A 121 -10.79 -9.71 1.69
C PHE A 121 -9.56 -9.37 0.86
N THR A 122 -8.42 -9.18 1.51
CA THR A 122 -7.16 -8.85 0.87
C THR A 122 -6.03 -9.70 1.45
N PHE A 123 -5.15 -10.13 0.56
CA PHE A 123 -3.94 -10.88 0.84
C PHE A 123 -2.75 -10.07 0.38
N VAL A 124 -1.80 -9.83 1.28
CA VAL A 124 -0.63 -8.99 1.03
C VAL A 124 0.63 -9.79 1.34
N PRO A 125 1.31 -10.37 0.32
CA PRO A 125 2.62 -10.94 0.50
C PRO A 125 3.71 -9.86 0.48
N TYR A 126 4.84 -10.16 1.11
CA TYR A 126 5.99 -9.27 1.20
C TYR A 126 7.21 -9.91 0.56
N GLY A 127 8.01 -9.10 -0.14
CA GLY A 127 9.26 -9.52 -0.76
C GLY A 127 9.10 -10.29 -2.07
N LEU A 128 7.91 -10.29 -2.67
CA LEU A 128 7.69 -10.85 -4.00
C LEU A 128 8.07 -9.83 -5.08
N GLY A 129 8.55 -10.34 -6.22
CA GLY A 129 8.75 -9.53 -7.42
C GLY A 129 7.43 -9.30 -8.17
N PRO A 130 7.50 -8.70 -9.37
CA PRO A 130 6.35 -8.56 -10.24
C PRO A 130 5.67 -9.91 -10.49
N ASP A 131 4.36 -9.87 -10.45
CA ASP A 131 3.51 -11.04 -10.67
C ASP A 131 3.54 -11.50 -12.13
N SER A 132 3.14 -12.74 -12.38
CA SER A 132 2.94 -13.21 -13.74
C SER A 132 1.65 -12.64 -14.35
N ALA A 133 1.48 -12.80 -15.66
CA ALA A 133 0.21 -12.49 -16.33
C ALA A 133 -0.97 -13.33 -15.78
N ASN A 134 -0.69 -14.49 -15.17
CA ASN A 134 -1.70 -15.30 -14.50
C ASN A 134 -1.70 -14.99 -13.00
N THR A 135 -2.68 -14.21 -12.56
CA THR A 135 -2.84 -13.81 -11.15
C THR A 135 -3.82 -14.71 -10.38
N SER A 136 -4.22 -15.86 -10.91
CA SER A 136 -5.13 -16.79 -10.22
C SER A 136 -4.41 -17.61 -9.12
N GLY A 137 -5.20 -18.30 -8.28
CA GLY A 137 -4.68 -19.32 -7.35
C GLY A 137 -4.80 -18.97 -5.87
N MET A 138 -5.02 -17.70 -5.53
CA MET A 138 -5.41 -17.29 -4.17
C MET A 138 -6.92 -17.29 -4.02
N ARG A 139 -7.41 -17.77 -2.89
CA ARG A 139 -8.83 -17.82 -2.58
C ARG A 139 -9.11 -17.51 -1.11
N VAL A 140 -10.34 -17.13 -0.85
CA VAL A 140 -10.89 -16.99 0.50
C VAL A 140 -12.06 -17.94 0.69
N ALA A 141 -11.99 -18.77 1.71
CA ALA A 141 -13.16 -19.50 2.23
C ALA A 141 -13.76 -18.68 3.38
N TRP A 142 -15.08 -18.57 3.45
CA TRP A 142 -15.74 -17.76 4.47
C TRP A 142 -17.05 -18.39 4.94
N VAL A 143 -17.42 -18.06 6.18
CA VAL A 143 -18.70 -18.39 6.78
C VAL A 143 -19.19 -17.21 7.63
N ASN A 144 -20.43 -16.82 7.45
CA ASN A 144 -21.14 -15.91 8.34
C ASN A 144 -21.79 -16.74 9.44
N LEU A 145 -21.28 -16.60 10.67
CA LEU A 145 -21.71 -17.36 11.84
C LEU A 145 -23.11 -16.97 12.32
N GLY A 146 -23.62 -15.80 11.94
CA GLY A 146 -24.96 -15.35 12.28
C GLY A 146 -26.05 -15.88 11.35
N THR A 147 -25.72 -16.11 10.07
CA THR A 147 -26.69 -16.52 9.03
C THR A 147 -26.46 -17.93 8.48
N GLY A 148 -25.30 -18.53 8.74
CA GLY A 148 -24.88 -19.80 8.14
C GLY A 148 -24.48 -19.69 6.66
N ARG A 149 -24.55 -18.51 6.04
CA ARG A 149 -24.07 -18.30 4.67
C ARG A 149 -22.57 -18.59 4.61
N SER A 150 -22.12 -19.27 3.58
CA SER A 150 -20.71 -19.59 3.37
C SER A 150 -20.37 -19.66 1.90
N GLY A 151 -19.08 -19.55 1.58
CA GLY A 151 -18.62 -19.74 0.20
C GLY A 151 -17.11 -19.75 0.08
N ILE A 152 -16.66 -19.92 -1.15
CA ILE A 152 -15.27 -19.76 -1.56
C ILE A 152 -15.26 -18.75 -2.71
N ALA A 153 -14.36 -17.78 -2.65
CA ALA A 153 -14.18 -16.79 -3.71
C ALA A 153 -12.72 -16.76 -4.15
N GLU A 154 -12.50 -16.74 -5.46
CA GLU A 154 -11.18 -16.55 -6.05
C GLU A 154 -10.77 -15.08 -5.93
N MET A 155 -9.51 -14.83 -5.57
CA MET A 155 -8.98 -13.50 -5.35
C MET A 155 -8.25 -13.01 -6.60
N GLY A 156 -8.60 -11.80 -7.05
CA GLY A 156 -7.98 -11.15 -8.21
C GLY A 156 -6.86 -10.20 -7.81
N PRO A 157 -6.11 -9.64 -8.77
CA PRO A 157 -5.12 -8.60 -8.51
C PRO A 157 -5.79 -7.34 -7.97
N LEU A 158 -5.07 -6.58 -7.13
CA LEU A 158 -5.59 -5.34 -6.52
C LEU A 158 -6.09 -4.32 -7.57
N GLY A 159 -5.48 -4.31 -8.76
CA GLY A 159 -5.89 -3.45 -9.86
C GLY A 159 -7.35 -3.64 -10.30
N ASP A 160 -7.90 -4.85 -10.16
CA ASP A 160 -9.30 -5.11 -10.52
C ASP A 160 -10.26 -4.42 -9.53
N ILE A 161 -9.88 -4.36 -8.25
CA ILE A 161 -10.62 -3.61 -7.22
C ILE A 161 -10.57 -2.12 -7.50
N VAL A 162 -9.40 -1.58 -7.85
CA VAL A 162 -9.24 -0.17 -8.21
C VAL A 162 -10.10 0.20 -9.41
N ARG A 163 -10.12 -0.64 -10.46
CA ARG A 163 -10.98 -0.40 -11.64
C ARG A 163 -12.46 -0.47 -11.30
N ALA A 164 -12.86 -1.38 -10.41
CA ALA A 164 -14.25 -1.49 -9.96
C ALA A 164 -14.70 -0.26 -9.13
N MET A 165 -13.77 0.41 -8.45
CA MET A 165 -14.04 1.65 -7.70
C MET A 165 -14.14 2.89 -8.60
N ILE A 166 -13.68 2.85 -9.85
CA ILE A 166 -13.74 4.00 -10.76
C ILE A 166 -15.06 3.95 -11.54
N PRO A 167 -15.99 4.89 -11.29
CA PRO A 167 -17.31 4.76 -11.86
C PRO A 167 -17.31 4.95 -13.38
N PRO A 168 -18.28 4.34 -14.09
CA PRO A 168 -18.39 4.46 -15.54
C PRO A 168 -18.62 5.90 -15.99
N SER A 169 -19.09 6.77 -15.11
CA SER A 169 -19.28 8.21 -15.33
C SER A 169 -17.98 9.01 -15.41
N VAL A 170 -16.83 8.45 -15.01
CA VAL A 170 -15.53 9.11 -15.20
C VAL A 170 -15.17 9.06 -16.68
N PRO A 171 -14.98 10.23 -17.34
CA PRO A 171 -14.61 10.30 -18.76
C PRO A 171 -13.34 9.50 -19.06
N ALA A 172 -13.30 8.88 -20.24
CA ALA A 172 -12.21 8.00 -20.64
C ALA A 172 -10.84 8.70 -20.65
N GLU A 173 -10.85 10.03 -20.81
CA GLU A 173 -9.66 10.88 -20.84
C GLU A 173 -9.01 11.06 -19.46
N ILE A 174 -9.80 11.00 -18.38
CA ILE A 174 -9.34 11.24 -16.99
C ILE A 174 -9.11 9.92 -16.25
N ARG A 175 -9.73 8.83 -16.70
CA ARG A 175 -9.64 7.49 -16.09
C ARG A 175 -8.19 7.02 -15.86
N PRO A 176 -7.24 7.17 -16.80
CA PRO A 176 -5.85 6.76 -16.55
C PRO A 176 -5.17 7.56 -15.43
N ALA A 177 -5.48 8.85 -15.30
CA ALA A 177 -4.92 9.70 -14.24
C ALA A 177 -5.51 9.35 -12.86
N ALA A 178 -6.82 9.04 -12.82
CA ALA A 178 -7.47 8.58 -11.59
C ALA A 178 -6.93 7.20 -11.15
N GLU A 179 -6.77 6.26 -12.09
CA GLU A 179 -6.14 4.96 -11.84
C GLU A 179 -4.72 5.13 -11.31
N GLN A 180 -3.91 5.99 -11.93
CA GLN A 180 -2.54 6.26 -11.51
C GLN A 180 -2.46 6.87 -10.11
N ALA A 181 -3.33 7.84 -9.76
CA ALA A 181 -3.33 8.45 -8.44
C ALA A 181 -3.66 7.44 -7.33
N ILE A 182 -4.67 6.59 -7.56
CA ILE A 182 -5.05 5.53 -6.62
C ILE A 182 -3.94 4.47 -6.54
N GLN A 183 -3.40 4.05 -7.68
CA GLN A 183 -2.30 3.09 -7.74
C GLN A 183 -1.05 3.59 -7.02
N GLN A 184 -0.67 4.86 -7.19
CA GLN A 184 0.48 5.45 -6.50
C GLN A 184 0.28 5.46 -4.98
N PHE A 185 -0.94 5.76 -4.51
CA PHE A 185 -1.27 5.67 -3.09
C PHE A 185 -1.10 4.24 -2.55
N PHE A 186 -1.59 3.23 -3.28
CA PHE A 186 -1.47 1.83 -2.87
C PHE A 186 -0.06 1.26 -3.04
N PHE A 187 0.67 1.60 -4.10
CA PHE A 187 2.02 1.11 -4.37
C PHE A 187 3.10 1.79 -3.52
N ALA A 188 2.88 3.02 -3.06
CA ALA A 188 3.76 3.63 -2.06
C ALA A 188 3.64 2.96 -0.68
N ALA A 189 2.50 2.32 -0.40
CA ALA A 189 2.20 1.70 0.90
C ALA A 189 2.34 0.17 0.92
N LEU A 190 2.25 -0.50 -0.24
CA LEU A 190 2.28 -1.96 -0.37
C LEU A 190 3.45 -2.40 -1.25
N PRO A 191 4.23 -3.42 -0.84
CA PRO A 191 5.24 -4.03 -1.70
C PRO A 191 4.60 -4.48 -3.00
N VAL A 192 5.18 -4.06 -4.13
CA VAL A 192 4.61 -4.34 -5.45
C VAL A 192 4.89 -5.79 -5.85
N GLY A 193 3.87 -6.64 -5.81
CA GLY A 193 3.94 -8.03 -6.25
C GLY A 193 3.03 -8.96 -5.47
N GLY A 194 2.11 -9.67 -6.14
CA GLY A 194 1.37 -10.76 -5.51
C GLY A 194 0.19 -10.39 -4.60
N VAL A 195 -0.14 -9.10 -4.44
CA VAL A 195 -1.33 -8.68 -3.69
C VAL A 195 -2.60 -9.20 -4.37
N ARG A 196 -3.52 -9.75 -3.57
CA ARG A 196 -4.81 -10.26 -4.04
C ARG A 196 -5.96 -9.70 -3.25
N ALA A 197 -7.09 -9.48 -3.89
CA ALA A 197 -8.27 -8.98 -3.22
C ALA A 197 -9.57 -9.45 -3.90
N VAL A 198 -10.65 -9.55 -3.12
CA VAL A 198 -11.98 -9.87 -3.62
C VAL A 198 -13.07 -9.32 -2.68
N PRO A 199 -14.07 -8.59 -3.22
CA PRO A 199 -15.26 -8.23 -2.46
C PRO A 199 -16.23 -9.42 -2.46
N VAL A 200 -16.74 -9.77 -1.29
CA VAL A 200 -17.67 -10.90 -1.10
C VAL A 200 -18.91 -10.40 -0.40
N ASP A 201 -20.10 -10.74 -0.91
CA ASP A 201 -21.36 -10.55 -0.19
C ASP A 201 -21.48 -11.58 0.94
N THR A 202 -21.01 -11.18 2.12
CA THR A 202 -21.02 -11.99 3.33
C THR A 202 -22.32 -11.84 4.12
N GLY A 203 -23.12 -10.82 3.82
CA GLY A 203 -24.22 -10.33 4.66
C GLY A 203 -23.73 -9.70 5.96
N SER A 204 -24.67 -9.15 6.73
CA SER A 204 -24.41 -8.62 8.08
C SER A 204 -24.21 -9.75 9.09
N GLY A 205 -23.38 -9.51 10.11
CA GLY A 205 -23.08 -10.48 11.18
C GLY A 205 -21.58 -10.70 11.38
N THR A 206 -21.23 -11.77 12.09
CA THR A 206 -19.83 -12.14 12.32
C THR A 206 -19.37 -13.11 11.24
N VAL A 207 -18.31 -12.76 10.53
CA VAL A 207 -17.73 -13.56 9.44
C VAL A 207 -16.38 -14.11 9.86
N LEU A 208 -16.25 -15.43 9.77
CA LEU A 208 -14.98 -16.15 9.87
C LEU A 208 -14.48 -16.43 8.45
N ALA A 209 -13.22 -16.11 8.16
CA ALA A 209 -12.63 -16.30 6.84
C ALA A 209 -11.23 -16.89 6.92
N ALA A 210 -10.86 -17.69 5.91
CA ALA A 210 -9.54 -18.25 5.74
C ALA A 210 -9.02 -17.94 4.33
N VAL A 211 -7.85 -17.33 4.24
CA VAL A 211 -7.19 -16.98 2.97
C VAL A 211 -5.99 -17.89 2.76
N TYR A 212 -5.91 -18.49 1.56
CA TYR A 212 -4.88 -19.47 1.21
C TYR A 212 -4.73 -19.60 -0.30
N GLY A 213 -3.64 -20.22 -0.74
CA GLY A 213 -3.44 -20.55 -2.14
C GLY A 213 -2.02 -20.25 -2.62
N THR A 214 -1.91 -19.91 -3.90
CA THR A 214 -0.62 -19.68 -4.56
C THR A 214 -0.52 -18.31 -5.19
N VAL A 215 0.68 -17.73 -5.14
CA VAL A 215 1.08 -16.55 -5.91
C VAL A 215 2.29 -16.90 -6.76
N ASP A 216 2.34 -16.44 -8.01
CA ASP A 216 3.55 -16.57 -8.83
C ASP A 216 4.59 -15.51 -8.47
N ASN A 217 5.84 -15.93 -8.35
CA ASN A 217 6.98 -15.05 -8.14
C ASN A 217 8.05 -15.35 -9.18
N GLY A 218 7.95 -14.72 -10.36
CA GLY A 218 8.90 -14.90 -11.45
C GLY A 218 8.97 -16.35 -11.96
N GLY A 219 7.81 -17.01 -12.11
CA GLY A 219 7.69 -18.40 -12.55
C GLY A 219 7.77 -19.44 -11.43
N LYS A 220 7.93 -19.01 -10.17
CA LYS A 220 7.87 -19.88 -8.98
C LYS A 220 6.50 -19.79 -8.34
N SER A 221 5.84 -20.93 -8.15
CA SER A 221 4.58 -20.99 -7.41
C SER A 221 4.85 -20.99 -5.90
N CYS A 222 4.47 -19.90 -5.23
CA CYS A 222 4.59 -19.72 -3.80
C CYS A 222 3.28 -20.10 -3.12
N PHE A 223 3.26 -21.27 -2.48
CA PHE A 223 2.09 -21.74 -1.72
C PHE A 223 2.07 -21.14 -0.30
N PHE A 224 0.99 -20.45 0.04
CA PHE A 224 0.75 -19.85 1.35
C PHE A 224 -0.26 -20.67 2.14
N LEU A 225 0.10 -21.01 3.37
CA LEU A 225 -0.78 -21.72 4.29
C LEU A 225 -1.98 -20.86 4.70
N PRO A 226 -3.13 -21.48 5.06
CA PRO A 226 -4.29 -20.74 5.52
C PRO A 226 -4.00 -19.84 6.73
N THR A 227 -4.28 -18.55 6.56
CA THR A 227 -4.45 -17.60 7.66
C THR A 227 -5.93 -17.36 7.89
N VAL A 228 -6.34 -17.18 9.15
CA VAL A 228 -7.75 -17.06 9.55
C VAL A 228 -8.03 -15.70 10.18
N GLY A 229 -9.16 -15.08 9.85
CA GLY A 229 -9.62 -13.80 10.39
C GLY A 229 -11.08 -13.85 10.79
N ILE A 230 -11.46 -12.99 11.74
CA ILE A 230 -12.85 -12.77 12.17
C ILE A 230 -13.15 -11.29 12.00
N THR A 231 -14.29 -10.98 11.38
CA THR A 231 -14.74 -9.60 11.19
C THR A 231 -16.23 -9.47 11.48
N ALA A 232 -16.62 -8.36 12.09
CA ALA A 232 -18.02 -7.97 12.18
C ALA A 232 -18.39 -7.14 10.93
N VAL A 233 -19.54 -7.45 10.32
CA VAL A 233 -20.09 -6.79 9.15
C VAL A 233 -21.45 -6.20 9.54
N ALA A 234 -21.65 -4.91 9.22
CA ALA A 234 -22.91 -4.20 9.45
C ALA A 234 -23.80 -4.27 8.21
#